data_AF-A0A7S2Z0T5-F1
#
_entry.id   AF-A0A7S2Z0T5-F1
#
_cell.length_a   1.000
_cell.length_b   1.000
_cell.length_c   1.000
_cell.angle_alpha   90.00
_cell.angle_beta   90.00
_cell.angle_gamma   90.00
#
_symmetry.space_group_name_H-M   'P 1'
#
loop_
_entity.id
_entity.type
_entity.pdbx_description
1 polymer ?
#
loop_
_entity_poly.entity_id
_entity_poly.type
_entity_poly.pdbx_seq_one_letter_code
_entity_poly.pdbx_strand_id
1 'polypeptide(L)'
;TQDDDIPGVVRYRTYEVLKEETANPRVNWAYLPYSMHMAGPREAIQHMIIRKNYGCTHFIIGRDMAGSKSCLDGEDFYGAYDAQDLAKEMSKELGVDTVPSLNIVYTEEEGYVTADVASEKNLHIKKLSGTKFRQMLRAGEDIPEWFAFKSVVSVLRENN
;
A
#
# COMPACT_ATOMS: atom_id res chain seq x y z
N THR A 1 -7.46 -11.53 -0.72
CA THR A 1 -7.48 -10.05 -0.82
C THR A 1 -8.93 -9.64 -0.98
N GLN A 2 -9.26 -8.38 -1.21
CA GLN A 2 -10.66 -8.00 -1.47
C GLN A 2 -11.13 -8.53 -2.83
N ASP A 3 -12.44 -8.72 -2.98
CA ASP A 3 -13.04 -9.31 -4.17
C ASP A 3 -12.94 -8.41 -5.41
N ASP A 4 -12.91 -7.08 -5.21
CA ASP A 4 -12.80 -6.07 -6.26
C ASP A 4 -11.36 -5.65 -6.57
N ASP A 5 -10.37 -6.30 -5.93
CA ASP A 5 -8.96 -6.07 -6.21
C ASP A 5 -8.55 -6.55 -7.60
N ILE A 6 -7.49 -5.93 -8.14
CA ILE A 6 -6.80 -6.42 -9.33
C ILE A 6 -6.41 -7.89 -9.12
N PRO A 7 -6.63 -8.79 -10.11
CA PRO A 7 -6.33 -10.21 -9.95
C PRO A 7 -4.90 -10.46 -9.46
N GLY A 8 -4.74 -11.43 -8.55
CA GLY A 8 -3.45 -11.70 -7.91
C GLY A 8 -2.31 -11.99 -8.89
N VAL A 9 -2.60 -12.67 -10.00
CA VAL A 9 -1.62 -12.96 -11.06
C VAL A 9 -1.13 -11.68 -11.74
N VAL A 10 -2.01 -10.71 -11.96
CA VAL A 10 -1.65 -9.41 -12.56
C VAL A 10 -0.81 -8.61 -11.57
N ARG A 11 -1.22 -8.54 -10.30
CA ARG A 11 -0.43 -7.89 -9.25
C ARG A 11 0.97 -8.51 -9.11
N TYR A 12 1.07 -9.83 -9.14
CA TYR A 12 2.37 -10.51 -9.11
C TYR A 12 3.30 -10.04 -10.22
N ARG A 13 2.81 -9.96 -11.46
CA ARG A 13 3.58 -9.43 -12.60
C ARG A 13 4.02 -7.99 -12.39
N THR A 14 3.17 -7.14 -11.80
CA THR A 14 3.57 -5.76 -11.48
C THR A 14 4.72 -5.70 -10.48
N TYR A 15 4.79 -6.62 -9.51
CA TYR A 15 5.90 -6.67 -8.56
C TYR A 15 7.20 -7.20 -9.18
N GLU A 16 7.14 -8.17 -10.09
CA GLU A 16 8.34 -8.63 -10.82
C GLU A 16 8.94 -7.50 -11.67
N VAL A 17 8.09 -6.74 -12.38
CA VAL A 17 8.55 -5.56 -13.13
C VAL A 17 9.09 -4.48 -12.20
N LEU A 18 8.42 -4.21 -11.07
CA LEU A 18 8.91 -3.23 -10.09
C LEU A 18 10.26 -3.63 -9.46
N LYS A 19 10.49 -4.92 -9.27
CA LYS A 19 11.77 -5.47 -8.80
C LYS A 19 12.89 -5.18 -9.79
N GLU A 20 12.66 -5.36 -11.08
CA GLU A 20 13.62 -5.04 -12.14
C GLU A 20 13.85 -3.52 -12.25
N GLU A 21 12.77 -2.74 -12.25
CA GLU A 21 12.80 -1.27 -12.38
C GLU A 21 13.59 -0.62 -11.23
N THR A 22 13.39 -1.10 -10.00
CA THR A 22 14.07 -0.53 -8.82
C THR A 22 15.47 -1.09 -8.61
N ALA A 23 15.74 -2.33 -9.05
CA ALA A 23 17.01 -3.04 -8.94
C ALA A 23 17.72 -2.85 -7.58
N ASN A 24 16.95 -2.72 -6.48
CA ASN A 24 17.48 -2.29 -5.20
C ASN A 24 17.99 -3.50 -4.40
N PRO A 25 19.31 -3.66 -4.20
CA PRO A 25 19.86 -4.85 -3.52
C PRO A 25 19.51 -4.92 -2.03
N ARG A 26 18.94 -3.84 -1.46
CA ARG A 26 18.44 -3.82 -0.08
C ARG A 26 17.02 -4.37 0.06
N VAL A 27 16.33 -4.62 -1.05
CA VAL A 27 14.94 -5.08 -1.06
C VAL A 27 14.88 -6.56 -1.44
N ASN A 28 14.35 -7.37 -0.53
CA ASN A 28 14.03 -8.76 -0.80
C ASN A 28 12.54 -8.89 -1.12
N TRP A 29 12.25 -9.49 -2.27
CA TRP A 29 10.89 -9.73 -2.75
C TRP A 29 10.46 -11.15 -2.40
N ALA A 30 9.34 -11.30 -1.72
CA ALA A 30 8.78 -12.59 -1.35
C ALA A 30 7.26 -12.59 -1.52
N TYR A 31 6.74 -13.62 -2.18
CA TYR A 31 5.31 -13.83 -2.29
C TYR A 31 4.77 -14.47 -1.01
N LEU A 32 3.69 -13.92 -0.47
CA LEU A 32 2.97 -14.48 0.67
C LEU A 32 1.66 -15.11 0.16
N PRO A 33 1.54 -16.45 0.12
CA PRO A 33 0.31 -17.14 -0.26
C PRO A 33 -0.70 -17.10 0.88
N TYR A 34 -1.26 -15.92 1.15
CA TYR A 34 -2.19 -15.67 2.26
C TYR A 34 -3.58 -15.25 1.75
N SER A 35 -4.61 -15.83 2.36
CA SER A 35 -6.00 -15.42 2.16
C SER A 35 -6.38 -14.42 3.23
N MET A 36 -6.50 -13.16 2.83
CA MET A 36 -6.97 -12.10 3.71
C MET A 36 -8.46 -12.27 4.05
N HIS A 37 -8.84 -11.91 5.27
CA HIS A 37 -10.23 -11.92 5.76
C HIS A 37 -10.85 -10.52 5.80
N MET A 38 -10.03 -9.49 5.61
CA MET A 38 -10.38 -8.08 5.76
C MET A 38 -10.90 -7.74 7.16
N ALA A 39 -10.30 -8.36 8.18
CA ALA A 39 -10.71 -8.26 9.59
C ALA A 39 -9.93 -7.19 10.39
N GLY A 40 -9.45 -6.14 9.70
CA GLY A 40 -8.92 -4.91 10.29
C GLY A 40 -7.88 -5.13 11.38
N PRO A 41 -8.06 -4.59 12.60
CA PRO A 41 -7.08 -4.66 13.68
C PRO A 41 -6.64 -6.09 14.02
N ARG A 42 -7.56 -7.07 14.04
CA ARG A 42 -7.19 -8.47 14.35
C ARG A 42 -6.30 -9.09 13.28
N GLU A 43 -6.58 -8.78 12.02
CA GLU A 43 -5.77 -9.27 10.91
C GLU A 43 -4.41 -8.56 10.83
N ALA A 44 -4.33 -7.30 11.25
CA ALA A 44 -3.04 -6.62 11.41
C ALA A 44 -2.13 -7.33 12.42
N ILE A 45 -2.67 -7.82 13.55
CA ILE A 45 -1.91 -8.66 14.49
C ILE A 45 -1.51 -9.99 13.86
N GLN A 46 -2.41 -10.65 13.13
CA GLN A 46 -2.07 -11.88 12.40
C GLN A 46 -0.94 -11.64 11.39
N HIS A 47 -0.96 -10.51 10.67
CA HIS A 47 0.11 -10.12 9.77
C HIS A 47 1.44 -9.89 10.48
N MET A 48 1.46 -9.26 11.65
CA MET A 48 2.68 -9.10 12.45
C MET A 48 3.27 -10.46 12.83
N ILE A 49 2.45 -11.39 13.30
CA ILE A 49 2.87 -12.75 13.66
C ILE A 49 3.44 -13.49 12.43
N ILE A 50 2.74 -13.41 11.29
CA ILE A 50 3.22 -14.02 10.05
C ILE A 50 4.58 -13.43 9.67
N ARG A 51 4.74 -12.09 9.69
CA ARG A 51 6.01 -11.45 9.29
C ARG A 51 7.14 -11.75 10.27
N LYS A 52 6.86 -11.84 11.57
CA LYS A 52 7.80 -12.34 12.58
C LYS A 52 8.32 -13.73 12.19
N ASN A 53 7.41 -14.64 11.83
CA ASN A 53 7.76 -16.01 11.46
C ASN A 53 8.57 -16.06 10.14
N TYR A 54 8.46 -15.04 9.29
CA TYR A 54 9.29 -14.85 8.10
C TYR A 54 10.61 -14.11 8.40
N GLY A 55 10.91 -13.80 9.67
CA GLY A 55 12.17 -13.20 10.12
C GLY A 55 12.17 -11.67 10.18
N CYS A 56 11.03 -11.01 10.00
CA CYS A 56 10.95 -9.55 10.13
C CYS A 56 11.00 -9.12 11.59
N THR A 57 11.79 -8.08 11.89
CA THR A 57 11.84 -7.43 13.22
C THR A 57 10.90 -6.24 13.33
N HIS A 58 10.55 -5.64 12.20
CA HIS A 58 9.66 -4.48 12.09
C HIS A 58 8.52 -4.78 11.12
N PHE A 59 7.36 -4.19 11.35
CA PHE A 59 6.20 -4.32 10.46
C PHE A 59 5.54 -2.96 10.20
N ILE A 60 5.36 -2.62 8.93
CA ILE A 60 4.69 -1.38 8.53
C ILE A 60 3.18 -1.53 8.72
N ILE A 61 2.56 -0.58 9.40
CA ILE A 61 1.11 -0.52 9.58
C ILE A 61 0.57 0.79 9.05
N GLY A 62 -0.29 0.68 8.03
CA GLY A 62 -0.91 1.81 7.36
C GLY A 62 -2.22 2.26 8.01
N ARG A 63 -2.83 3.28 7.40
CA ARG A 63 -4.21 3.67 7.68
C ARG A 63 -5.15 2.57 7.20
N ASP A 64 -6.17 2.24 8.00
CA ASP A 64 -7.20 1.24 7.66
C ASP A 64 -6.61 -0.13 7.23
N MET A 65 -5.54 -0.55 7.92
CA MET A 65 -4.82 -1.79 7.59
C MET A 65 -5.76 -3.00 7.66
N ALA A 66 -5.83 -3.74 6.55
CA ALA A 66 -6.70 -4.91 6.37
C ALA A 66 -8.19 -4.62 6.67
N GLY A 67 -8.62 -3.37 6.61
CA GLY A 67 -10.02 -2.99 6.73
C GLY A 67 -10.82 -3.27 5.45
N SER A 68 -12.13 -3.17 5.56
CA SER A 68 -13.05 -3.19 4.44
C SER A 68 -14.19 -2.22 4.69
N LYS A 69 -14.90 -1.90 3.61
CA LYS A 69 -16.13 -1.11 3.66
C LYS A 69 -17.33 -2.04 3.65
N SER A 70 -18.37 -1.63 4.36
CA SER A 70 -19.67 -2.29 4.28
C SER A 70 -20.25 -2.13 2.89
N CYS A 71 -20.73 -3.24 2.33
CA CYS A 71 -21.41 -3.26 1.04
C CYS A 71 -22.86 -2.72 1.10
N LEU A 72 -23.36 -2.41 2.30
CA LEU A 72 -24.73 -1.95 2.51
C LEU A 72 -24.83 -0.42 2.56
N ASP A 73 -23.95 0.22 3.34
CA ASP A 73 -23.95 1.66 3.59
C ASP A 73 -22.68 2.37 3.10
N GLY A 74 -21.62 1.62 2.73
CA GLY A 74 -20.37 2.16 2.22
C GLY A 74 -19.43 2.71 3.29
N GLU A 75 -19.78 2.55 4.57
CA GLU A 75 -18.98 3.00 5.71
C GLU A 75 -17.84 2.03 6.01
N ASP A 76 -16.74 2.58 6.57
CA ASP A 76 -15.59 1.78 7.02
C ASP A 76 -15.99 0.92 8.23
N PHE A 77 -15.68 -0.39 8.22
CA PHE A 77 -15.96 -1.27 9.37
C PHE A 77 -15.10 -0.97 10.60
N TYR A 78 -13.96 -0.30 10.39
CA TYR A 78 -12.98 0.01 11.42
C TYR A 78 -12.56 1.47 11.33
N GLY A 79 -12.15 2.05 12.45
CA GLY A 79 -11.52 3.35 12.47
C GLY A 79 -10.19 3.35 11.70
N ALA A 80 -9.86 4.51 11.12
CA ALA A 80 -8.69 4.67 10.27
C ALA A 80 -7.35 4.28 10.92
N TYR A 81 -7.27 4.27 12.26
CA TYR A 81 -6.04 3.98 13.02
C TYR A 81 -6.18 2.82 14.02
N ASP A 82 -7.34 2.16 14.10
CA ASP A 82 -7.60 1.09 15.07
C ASP A 82 -6.56 -0.03 14.99
N ALA A 83 -6.13 -0.37 13.77
CA ALA A 83 -5.11 -1.38 13.55
C ALA A 83 -3.72 -0.94 14.01
N GLN A 84 -3.39 0.35 13.91
CA GLN A 84 -2.12 0.88 14.41
C GLN A 84 -2.09 0.90 15.92
N ASP A 85 -3.19 1.32 16.54
CA ASP A 85 -3.26 1.45 17.99
C ASP A 85 -3.18 0.08 18.66
N LEU A 86 -3.95 -0.90 18.19
CA LEU A 86 -3.86 -2.28 18.68
C LEU A 86 -2.46 -2.88 18.44
N ALA A 87 -1.86 -2.62 17.28
CA ALA A 87 -0.54 -3.15 17.00
C ALA A 87 0.56 -2.55 17.87
N LYS A 88 0.49 -1.26 18.21
CA LYS A 88 1.42 -0.61 19.16
C LYS A 88 1.30 -1.24 20.54
N GLU A 89 0.07 -1.48 21.00
CA GLU A 89 -0.19 -2.16 22.29
C GLU A 89 0.44 -3.57 22.31
N MET A 90 0.27 -4.32 21.23
CA MET A 90 0.75 -5.70 21.12
C MET A 90 2.23 -5.83 20.75
N SER A 91 2.88 -4.77 20.26
CA SER A 91 4.24 -4.81 19.68
C SER A 91 5.26 -5.45 20.63
N LYS A 92 5.25 -5.08 21.91
CA LYS A 92 6.16 -5.63 22.92
C LYS A 92 5.92 -7.13 23.17
N GLU A 93 4.67 -7.56 23.23
CA GLU A 93 4.32 -8.97 23.43
C GLU A 93 4.69 -9.82 22.22
N LEU A 94 4.43 -9.29 21.02
CA LEU A 94 4.74 -9.96 19.77
C LEU A 94 6.25 -9.95 19.46
N GLY A 95 7.02 -9.03 20.04
CA GLY A 95 8.44 -8.87 19.73
C GLY A 95 8.69 -8.43 18.29
N VAL A 96 7.78 -7.60 17.76
CA VAL A 96 7.88 -6.97 16.43
C VAL A 96 7.55 -5.49 16.58
N ASP A 97 8.49 -4.64 16.18
CA ASP A 97 8.31 -3.19 16.26
C ASP A 97 7.36 -2.71 15.14
N THR A 98 6.46 -1.79 15.47
CA THR A 98 5.55 -1.21 14.49
C THR A 98 6.16 0.02 13.84
N VAL A 99 6.06 0.13 12.52
CA VAL A 99 6.45 1.32 11.76
C VAL A 99 5.18 1.94 11.15
N PRO A 100 4.72 3.11 11.60
CA PRO A 100 3.55 3.74 10.98
C PRO A 100 3.88 4.15 9.54
N SER A 101 2.99 3.84 8.60
CA SER A 101 3.14 4.35 7.23
C SER A 101 2.87 5.85 7.22
N LEU A 102 3.90 6.62 6.87
CA LEU A 102 3.75 8.07 6.67
C LEU A 102 2.98 8.34 5.36
N ASN A 103 2.26 9.46 5.33
CA ASN A 103 1.56 9.89 4.12
C ASN A 103 2.55 10.53 3.15
N ILE A 104 3.06 9.75 2.19
CA ILE A 104 3.98 10.22 1.16
C ILE A 104 3.22 10.86 0.00
N VAL A 105 3.65 12.04 -0.42
CA VAL A 105 3.11 12.81 -1.54
C VAL A 105 4.21 13.14 -2.53
N TYR A 106 3.85 13.40 -3.78
CA TYR A 106 4.77 13.94 -4.79
C TYR A 106 4.60 15.45 -4.91
N THR A 107 5.71 16.18 -4.88
CA THR A 107 5.79 17.62 -5.11
C THR A 107 6.59 17.92 -6.37
N GLU A 108 6.28 19.04 -7.02
CA GLU A 108 7.05 19.45 -8.21
C GLU A 108 8.51 19.77 -7.88
N GLU A 109 8.76 20.26 -6.67
CA GLU A 109 10.04 20.83 -6.27
C GLU A 109 10.99 19.81 -5.65
N GLU A 110 10.47 18.91 -4.81
CA GLU A 110 11.30 17.98 -4.02
C GLU A 110 11.01 16.50 -4.32
N GLY A 111 10.07 16.21 -5.22
CA GLY A 111 9.67 14.84 -5.54
C GLY A 111 8.88 14.21 -4.39
N TYR A 112 9.25 13.01 -3.95
CA TYR A 112 8.51 12.31 -2.89
C TYR A 112 8.93 12.77 -1.50
N VAL A 113 8.00 13.37 -0.76
CA VAL A 113 8.16 13.83 0.63
C VAL A 113 6.94 13.44 1.46
N THR A 114 7.02 13.57 2.78
CA THR A 114 5.84 13.40 3.63
C THR A 114 4.93 14.63 3.54
N ALA A 115 3.63 14.44 3.73
CA ALA A 115 2.62 15.49 3.56
C ALA A 115 2.80 16.69 4.51
N ASP A 116 3.28 16.45 5.73
CA ASP A 116 3.66 17.47 6.71
C ASP A 116 4.82 18.33 6.19
N VAL A 117 5.88 17.73 5.68
CA VAL A 117 7.03 18.46 5.08
C VAL A 117 6.58 19.30 3.89
N ALA A 118 5.72 18.76 3.02
CA ALA A 118 5.17 19.52 1.90
C ALA A 118 4.35 20.73 2.37
N SER A 119 3.56 20.58 3.45
CA SER A 119 2.79 21.68 4.03
C SER A 119 3.67 22.73 4.71
N GLU A 120 4.65 22.32 5.51
CA GLU A 120 5.56 23.23 6.22
C GLU A 120 6.39 24.08 5.27
N LYS A 121 6.81 23.49 4.15
CA LYS A 121 7.59 24.17 3.10
C LYS A 121 6.74 24.81 2.00
N ASN A 122 5.40 24.71 2.09
CA ASN A 122 4.46 25.21 1.09
C ASN A 122 4.77 24.73 -0.35
N LEU A 123 5.05 23.42 -0.50
CA LEU A 123 5.37 22.78 -1.77
C LEU A 123 4.11 22.44 -2.58
N HIS A 124 4.24 22.40 -3.90
CA HIS A 124 3.12 22.12 -4.81
C HIS A 124 2.89 20.60 -4.94
N ILE A 125 1.94 20.09 -4.17
CA ILE A 125 1.55 18.67 -4.21
C ILE A 125 0.79 18.34 -5.50
N LYS A 126 1.29 17.37 -6.26
CA LYS A 126 0.54 16.75 -7.36
C LYS A 126 -0.29 15.58 -6.85
N LYS A 127 -1.53 15.49 -7.32
CA LYS A 127 -2.48 14.43 -6.94
C LYS A 127 -3.08 13.79 -8.19
N LEU A 128 -3.14 12.47 -8.18
CA LEU A 128 -3.93 11.69 -9.12
C LEU A 128 -4.80 10.75 -8.29
N SER A 129 -6.12 10.92 -8.33
CA SER A 129 -7.04 10.06 -7.58
C SER A 129 -7.06 8.65 -8.18
N GLY A 130 -7.30 7.64 -7.35
CA GLY A 130 -7.46 6.26 -7.84
C GLY A 130 -8.57 6.12 -8.89
N THR A 131 -9.65 6.89 -8.78
CA THR A 131 -10.73 6.94 -9.78
C THR A 131 -10.23 7.48 -11.12
N LYS A 132 -9.50 8.61 -11.12
CA LYS A 132 -8.96 9.18 -12.36
C LYS A 132 -7.87 8.28 -12.96
N PHE A 133 -7.01 7.69 -12.12
CA PHE A 133 -6.02 6.70 -12.56
C PHE A 133 -6.67 5.52 -13.28
N ARG A 134 -7.72 4.91 -12.70
CA ARG A 134 -8.45 3.81 -13.35
C ARG A 134 -9.12 4.24 -14.67
N GLN A 135 -9.66 5.45 -14.74
CA GLN A 135 -10.20 6.01 -15.98
C GLN A 135 -9.12 6.14 -17.06
N MET A 136 -7.98 6.73 -16.72
CA MET A 136 -6.85 6.91 -17.64
C MET A 136 -6.30 5.56 -18.12
N LEU A 137 -6.17 4.60 -17.20
CA LEU A 137 -5.71 3.25 -17.50
C LEU A 137 -6.62 2.56 -18.55
N ARG A 138 -7.96 2.66 -18.38
CA ARG A 138 -8.94 2.09 -19.31
C ARG A 138 -9.01 2.82 -20.65
N ALA A 139 -8.81 4.14 -20.63
CA ALA A 139 -8.83 4.97 -21.83
C ALA A 139 -7.53 4.91 -22.64
N GLY A 140 -6.49 4.25 -22.12
CA GLY A 140 -5.15 4.26 -22.72
C GLY A 140 -4.44 5.61 -22.63
N GLU A 141 -4.94 6.54 -21.82
CA GLU A 141 -4.34 7.86 -21.58
C GLU A 141 -3.00 7.73 -20.84
N ASP A 142 -2.06 8.61 -21.15
CA ASP A 142 -0.74 8.64 -20.51
C ASP A 142 -0.84 8.87 -19.00
N ILE A 143 -0.30 7.93 -18.24
CA ILE A 143 -0.21 8.03 -16.78
C ILE A 143 1.13 8.70 -16.44
N PRO A 144 1.14 9.77 -15.61
CA PRO A 144 2.37 10.47 -15.27
C PRO A 144 3.39 9.56 -14.56
N GLU A 145 4.67 9.66 -14.94
CA GLU A 145 5.74 8.82 -14.38
C GLU A 145 6.03 9.09 -12.89
N TRP A 146 5.70 10.30 -12.41
CA TRP A 146 5.75 10.59 -10.98
C TRP A 146 4.68 9.84 -10.18
N PHE A 147 3.66 9.26 -10.83
CA PHE A 147 2.63 8.47 -10.17
C PHE A 147 2.95 6.97 -10.21
N ALA A 148 3.32 6.46 -11.38
CA ALA A 148 3.68 5.06 -11.58
C ALA A 148 4.67 4.89 -12.72
N PHE A 149 5.59 3.93 -12.58
CA PHE A 149 6.51 3.56 -13.67
C PHE A 149 5.75 3.10 -14.90
N LYS A 150 6.21 3.53 -16.10
CA LYS A 150 5.63 3.12 -17.38
C LYS A 150 5.60 1.60 -17.55
N SER A 151 6.65 0.92 -17.09
CA SER A 151 6.77 -0.54 -17.11
C SER A 151 5.64 -1.22 -16.33
N VAL A 152 5.34 -0.73 -15.12
CA VAL A 152 4.21 -1.21 -14.30
C VAL A 152 2.86 -0.90 -14.96
N VAL A 153 2.70 0.30 -15.54
CA VAL A 153 1.47 0.68 -16.26
C VAL A 153 1.21 -0.23 -17.47
N SER A 154 2.24 -0.65 -18.21
CA SER A 154 2.10 -1.58 -19.33
C SER A 154 1.47 -2.90 -18.88
N VAL A 155 1.99 -3.50 -17.80
CA VAL A 155 1.46 -4.74 -17.22
C VAL A 155 -0.01 -4.59 -16.84
N LEU A 156 -0.36 -3.46 -16.23
CA LEU A 156 -1.74 -3.17 -15.84
C LEU A 156 -2.68 -3.04 -17.04
N ARG A 157 -2.22 -2.48 -18.17
CA ARG A 157 -3.03 -2.33 -19.39
C ARG A 157 -3.22 -3.64 -20.14
N GLU A 158 -2.19 -4.48 -20.21
CA GLU A 158 -2.22 -5.76 -20.92
C GLU A 158 -3.16 -6.79 -20.30
N ASN A 159 -3.59 -6.56 -19.06
CA ASN A 159 -4.41 -7.49 -18.27
C ASN A 159 -5.68 -6.82 -17.72
N ASN A 160 -6.14 -5.75 -18.36
CA ASN A 160 -7.36 -5.01 -18.03
C ASN A 160 -8.52 -5.35 -18.98
#